data_AF-A0A7J7VDB5-F1
#
_entry.id   AF-A0A7J7VDB5-F1
#
_cell.length_a   1.000
_cell.length_b   1.000
_cell.length_c   1.000
_cell.angle_alpha   90.00
_cell.angle_beta   90.00
_cell.angle_gamma   90.00
#
_symmetry.space_group_name_H-M   'P 1'
#
loop_
_entity.id
_entity.type
_entity.pdbx_description
1 polymer ?
#
loop_
_entity_poly.entity_id
_entity_poly.type
_entity_poly.pdbx_seq_one_letter_code
_entity_poly.pdbx_strand_id
1 'polypeptide(L)'
;MLRGGPLTGPYRLRQFHLHWGSSDDHGSEHTVDGVKYAAELHLVHWNPKYNTFGEALKQPDGTAVVGIFLKIGREKGEFQLILDALDKIKTKGKEAPFTNFDPSCLFPACRDYWTYHGSFTTPPCEECIVWLLLKEPITVSSEQMAKLRSLLSSAENEPPVPLVGNWRPPQPIKGRVVRASFK
;
A
#
# COMPACT_ATOMS: atom_id res chain seq x y z
N MET A 1 2.83 12.68 10.09
CA MET A 1 3.93 11.84 10.61
C MET A 1 3.35 10.65 11.33
N LEU A 2 3.94 9.48 11.18
CA LEU A 2 3.56 8.26 11.88
C LEU A 2 4.36 8.12 13.18
N ARG A 3 3.72 7.70 14.28
CA ARG A 3 4.33 7.56 15.62
C ARG A 3 3.67 6.41 16.38
N GLY A 4 4.37 5.86 17.37
CA GLY A 4 3.84 4.86 18.29
C GLY A 4 3.87 3.42 17.74
N GLY A 5 3.08 2.55 18.34
CA GLY A 5 3.07 1.12 18.01
C GLY A 5 4.44 0.46 18.29
N PRO A 6 5.00 -0.34 17.36
CA PRO A 6 6.32 -0.96 17.50
C PRO A 6 7.48 -0.05 17.08
N LEU A 7 7.21 1.20 16.67
CA LEU A 7 8.23 2.09 16.13
C LEU A 7 9.05 2.74 17.25
N THR A 8 10.36 2.86 17.02
CA THR A 8 11.32 3.45 17.97
C THR A 8 11.25 4.99 18.03
N GLY A 9 10.53 5.62 17.11
CA GLY A 9 10.42 7.07 16.99
C GLY A 9 9.43 7.50 15.90
N PRO A 10 9.37 8.80 15.58
CA PRO A 10 8.51 9.32 14.50
C PRO A 10 9.06 8.99 13.12
N TYR A 11 8.18 8.60 12.18
CA TYR A 11 8.51 8.35 10.78
C TYR A 11 7.80 9.37 9.87
N ARG A 12 8.51 9.84 8.84
CA ARG A 12 7.99 10.80 7.86
C ARG A 12 7.31 10.05 6.71
N LEU A 13 6.07 10.40 6.40
CA LEU A 13 5.38 9.89 5.21
C LEU A 13 6.13 10.38 3.97
N ARG A 14 6.41 9.47 3.03
CA ARG A 14 7.07 9.78 1.74
C ARG A 14 6.10 9.68 0.58
N GLN A 15 5.31 8.61 0.53
CA GLN A 15 4.37 8.32 -0.55
C GLN A 15 3.33 7.31 -0.08
N PHE A 16 2.31 7.09 -0.91
CA PHE A 16 1.52 5.86 -0.88
C PHE A 16 1.38 5.27 -2.29
N HIS A 17 1.07 3.98 -2.38
CA HIS A 17 0.77 3.28 -3.63
C HIS A 17 -0.17 2.10 -3.38
N LEU A 18 -0.72 1.52 -4.45
CA LEU A 18 -1.64 0.39 -4.38
C LEU A 18 -1.13 -0.81 -5.19
N HIS A 19 -1.48 -2.00 -4.71
CA HIS A 19 -1.40 -3.26 -5.43
C HIS A 19 -2.83 -3.79 -5.65
N TRP A 20 -3.14 -4.29 -6.85
CA TRP A 20 -4.47 -4.78 -7.21
C TRP A 20 -4.44 -5.95 -8.22
N GLY A 21 -5.49 -6.76 -8.18
CA GLY A 21 -5.66 -7.91 -9.07
C GLY A 21 -6.42 -7.57 -10.35
N SER A 22 -6.59 -8.57 -11.22
CA SER A 22 -7.38 -8.44 -12.45
C SER A 22 -8.89 -8.50 -12.20
N SER A 23 -9.32 -9.07 -11.07
CA SER A 23 -10.70 -9.17 -10.61
C SER A 23 -10.82 -8.85 -9.12
N ASP A 24 -12.05 -8.78 -8.61
CA ASP A 24 -12.36 -8.32 -7.25
C ASP A 24 -12.06 -9.35 -6.14
N ASP A 25 -11.86 -10.61 -6.51
CA ASP A 25 -11.59 -11.73 -5.61
C ASP A 25 -10.12 -11.85 -5.19
N HIS A 26 -9.21 -11.06 -5.77
CA HIS A 26 -7.80 -11.06 -5.42
C HIS A 26 -7.10 -9.73 -5.77
N GLY A 27 -5.92 -9.51 -5.19
CA GLY A 27 -5.09 -8.35 -5.50
C GLY A 27 -4.24 -7.84 -4.35
N SER A 28 -4.59 -8.17 -3.11
CA SER A 28 -3.71 -7.94 -1.97
C SER A 28 -2.45 -8.80 -2.05
N GLU A 29 -1.35 -8.28 -1.51
CA GLU A 29 -0.08 -9.00 -1.40
C GLU A 29 -0.08 -9.87 -0.15
N HIS A 30 -0.50 -9.29 0.99
CA HIS A 30 -0.75 -10.05 2.20
C HIS A 30 -2.05 -10.84 2.12
N THR A 31 -2.08 -11.94 2.86
CA THR A 31 -3.28 -12.77 3.09
C THR A 31 -3.47 -12.98 4.58
N VAL A 32 -4.73 -13.10 4.99
CA VAL A 32 -5.10 -13.42 6.38
C VAL A 32 -5.87 -14.73 6.35
N ASP A 33 -5.33 -15.77 6.99
CA ASP A 33 -5.92 -17.13 7.01
C ASP A 33 -6.28 -17.65 5.60
N GLY A 34 -5.43 -17.35 4.62
CA GLY A 34 -5.61 -17.75 3.22
C GLY A 34 -6.54 -16.83 2.41
N VAL A 35 -7.22 -15.87 3.04
CA VAL A 35 -8.11 -14.91 2.37
C VAL A 35 -7.29 -13.79 1.74
N LYS A 36 -7.61 -13.49 0.47
CA LYS A 36 -7.13 -12.32 -0.28
C LYS A 36 -8.20 -11.23 -0.34
N TYR A 37 -7.74 -10.00 -0.51
CA TYR A 37 -8.57 -8.83 -0.74
C TYR A 37 -8.39 -8.31 -2.17
N ALA A 38 -9.29 -7.44 -2.64
CA ALA A 38 -9.27 -6.91 -4.01
C ALA A 38 -8.03 -6.06 -4.31
N ALA A 39 -7.51 -5.38 -3.29
CA ALA A 39 -6.30 -4.57 -3.35
C ALA A 39 -5.69 -4.35 -1.96
N GLU A 40 -4.49 -3.79 -1.95
CA GLU A 40 -3.77 -3.39 -0.75
C GLU A 40 -3.10 -2.03 -0.96
N LEU A 41 -3.34 -1.10 -0.04
CA LEU A 41 -2.75 0.23 0.01
C LEU A 41 -1.54 0.21 0.94
N HIS A 42 -0.41 0.75 0.47
CA HIS A 42 0.81 0.93 1.24
C HIS A 42 1.11 2.41 1.44
N LEU A 43 1.15 2.86 2.70
CA LEU A 43 1.67 4.18 3.05
C LEU A 43 3.11 4.05 3.56
N VAL A 44 4.06 4.50 2.75
CA VAL A 44 5.50 4.33 3.01
C VAL A 44 6.04 5.50 3.79
N HIS A 45 6.58 5.20 4.98
CA HIS A 45 7.23 6.14 5.86
C HIS A 45 8.70 5.77 6.06
N TRP A 46 9.52 6.74 6.47
CA TRP A 46 10.94 6.51 6.75
C TRP A 46 11.39 7.22 8.02
N ASN A 47 12.40 6.64 8.68
CA ASN A 47 12.93 7.13 9.94
C ASN A 47 13.90 8.30 9.70
N PRO A 48 13.57 9.53 10.10
CA PRO A 48 14.44 10.69 9.90
C PRO A 48 15.75 10.62 10.70
N LYS A 49 15.89 9.70 11.67
CA LYS A 49 17.17 9.47 12.38
C LYS A 49 18.31 9.04 11.45
N TYR A 50 17.97 8.51 10.27
CA TYR A 50 18.94 8.09 9.26
C TYR A 50 19.27 9.16 8.22
N ASN A 51 18.88 10.42 8.47
CA ASN A 51 19.13 11.61 7.63
C ASN A 51 18.41 11.62 6.28
N THR A 52 18.54 10.56 5.48
CA THR A 52 17.93 10.45 4.15
C THR A 52 17.15 9.16 4.00
N PHE A 53 16.25 9.12 3.02
CA PHE A 53 15.55 7.89 2.66
C PHE A 53 16.53 6.80 2.19
N GLY A 54 17.53 7.15 1.38
CA GLY A 54 18.51 6.20 0.86
C GLY A 54 19.34 5.53 1.95
N GLU A 55 19.73 6.28 3.00
CA GLU A 55 20.40 5.69 4.16
C GLU A 55 19.44 4.86 5.02
N ALA A 56 18.17 5.27 5.12
CA ALA A 56 17.16 4.49 5.82
C ALA A 56 16.96 3.10 5.17
N LEU A 57 17.00 2.98 3.84
CA LEU A 57 16.87 1.70 3.13
C LEU A 57 17.91 0.65 3.54
N LYS A 58 19.04 1.07 4.12
CA LYS A 58 20.13 0.18 4.55
C LYS A 58 19.95 -0.32 5.99
N GLN A 59 18.85 0.06 6.66
CA GLN A 59 18.66 -0.14 8.09
C GLN A 59 17.45 -1.03 8.35
N PRO A 60 17.51 -1.96 9.32
CA PRO A 60 16.45 -2.95 9.56
C PRO A 60 15.11 -2.33 10.03
N ASP A 61 15.14 -1.11 10.58
CA ASP A 61 13.97 -0.30 10.94
C ASP A 61 13.93 1.02 10.16
N GLY A 62 14.57 1.06 8.99
CA GLY A 62 14.66 2.25 8.15
C GLY A 62 13.32 2.83 7.72
N THR A 63 12.38 1.95 7.42
CA THR A 63 11.07 2.30 6.90
C THR A 63 9.96 1.66 7.73
N ALA A 64 8.79 2.28 7.67
CA ALA A 64 7.57 1.74 8.23
C ALA A 64 6.46 1.84 7.18
N VAL A 65 5.76 0.74 6.94
CA VAL A 65 4.65 0.71 5.98
C VAL A 65 3.36 0.40 6.72
N VAL A 66 2.39 1.30 6.58
CA VAL A 66 1.00 1.01 6.98
C VAL A 66 0.32 0.35 5.79
N GLY A 67 -0.06 -0.91 5.96
CA GLY A 67 -0.82 -1.69 4.97
C GLY A 67 -2.30 -1.66 5.29
N ILE A 68 -3.14 -1.38 4.29
CA ILE A 68 -4.61 -1.35 4.42
C ILE A 68 -5.21 -2.18 3.30
N PHE A 69 -6.00 -3.19 3.67
CA PHE A 69 -6.75 -3.99 2.72
C PHE A 69 -7.97 -3.24 2.15
N LEU A 70 -8.25 -3.45 0.87
CA LEU A 70 -9.45 -2.95 0.19
C LEU A 70 -10.38 -4.13 -0.12
N LYS A 71 -11.59 -4.11 0.46
CA LYS A 71 -12.64 -5.10 0.17
C LYS A 71 -13.76 -4.49 -0.66
N ILE A 72 -14.43 -5.30 -1.47
CA ILE A 72 -15.63 -4.86 -2.18
C ILE A 72 -16.77 -4.59 -1.20
N GLY A 73 -17.46 -3.47 -1.40
CA GLY A 73 -18.61 -3.06 -0.61
C GLY A 73 -19.13 -1.72 -1.08
N ARG A 74 -19.53 -0.87 -0.13
CA ARG A 74 -19.97 0.49 -0.42
C ARG A 74 -18.80 1.33 -0.93
N GLU A 75 -19.11 2.22 -1.86
CA GLU A 75 -18.19 3.27 -2.32
C GLU A 75 -17.57 4.06 -1.16
N LYS A 76 -16.27 4.31 -1.26
CA LYS A 76 -15.53 5.20 -0.35
C LYS A 76 -15.33 6.54 -1.03
N GLY A 77 -16.09 7.55 -0.61
CA GLY A 77 -16.03 8.88 -1.20
C GLY A 77 -14.64 9.51 -1.14
N GLU A 78 -13.89 9.29 -0.05
CA GLU A 78 -12.53 9.81 0.07
C GLU A 78 -11.54 9.15 -0.90
N PHE A 79 -11.81 7.90 -1.30
CA PHE A 79 -11.00 7.20 -2.30
C PHE A 79 -11.24 7.74 -3.71
N GLN A 80 -12.44 8.28 -3.97
CA GLN A 80 -12.79 8.87 -5.27
C GLN A 80 -11.86 10.02 -5.67
N LEU A 81 -11.36 10.79 -4.69
CA LEU A 81 -10.42 11.88 -4.91
C LEU A 81 -9.11 11.40 -5.59
N ILE A 82 -8.67 10.18 -5.30
CA ILE A 82 -7.52 9.55 -5.97
C ILE A 82 -7.92 9.12 -7.38
N LEU A 83 -9.09 8.50 -7.53
CA LEU A 83 -9.57 7.96 -8.79
C LEU A 83 -9.82 9.03 -9.86
N ASP A 84 -10.30 10.20 -9.45
CA ASP A 84 -10.52 11.36 -10.34
C ASP A 84 -9.19 11.91 -10.89
N ALA A 85 -8.08 11.71 -10.17
CA ALA A 85 -6.76 12.12 -10.63
C ALA A 85 -6.14 11.14 -11.64
N LEU A 86 -6.62 9.88 -11.71
CA LEU A 86 -6.01 8.83 -12.53
C LEU A 86 -6.08 9.11 -14.04
N ASP A 87 -7.09 9.86 -14.49
CA ASP A 87 -7.22 10.23 -15.91
C ASP A 87 -6.05 11.08 -16.40
N LYS A 88 -5.35 11.78 -15.48
CA LYS A 88 -4.16 12.59 -15.80
C LYS A 88 -2.88 11.77 -15.91
N ILE A 89 -2.89 10.52 -15.41
CA ILE A 89 -1.71 9.64 -15.32
C ILE A 89 -1.97 8.25 -15.91
N LYS A 90 -2.81 8.19 -16.95
CA LYS A 90 -3.30 6.93 -17.52
C LYS A 90 -2.19 5.99 -18.03
N THR A 91 -1.09 6.54 -18.52
CA THR A 91 0.03 5.80 -19.13
C THR A 91 1.32 5.97 -18.34
N LYS A 92 2.24 5.02 -18.49
CA LYS A 92 3.54 5.03 -17.82
C LYS A 92 4.32 6.31 -18.11
N GLY A 93 4.90 6.88 -17.06
CA GLY A 93 5.73 8.08 -17.13
C GLY A 93 4.96 9.41 -17.07
N LYS A 94 3.62 9.37 -17.08
CA LYS A 94 2.82 10.57 -16.79
C LYS A 94 2.88 10.91 -15.31
N GLU A 95 2.94 12.20 -15.03
CA GLU A 95 2.88 12.77 -13.68
C GLU A 95 1.95 13.98 -13.73
N ALA A 96 1.19 14.20 -12.65
CA ALA A 96 0.32 15.36 -12.52
C ALA A 96 0.33 15.88 -11.07
N PRO A 97 0.14 17.19 -10.85
CA PRO A 97 0.01 17.73 -9.51
C PRO A 97 -1.16 17.10 -8.75
N PHE A 98 -0.89 16.65 -7.52
CA PHE A 98 -1.87 16.13 -6.58
C PHE A 98 -1.59 16.71 -5.19
N THR A 99 -2.29 17.79 -4.86
CA THR A 99 -2.07 18.59 -3.64
C THR A 99 -3.30 18.60 -2.75
N ASN A 100 -3.13 18.96 -1.47
CA ASN A 100 -4.24 19.09 -0.50
C ASN A 100 -5.01 17.79 -0.25
N PHE A 101 -4.29 16.66 -0.21
CA PHE A 101 -4.86 15.35 0.12
C PHE A 101 -4.25 14.82 1.42
N ASP A 102 -5.09 14.52 2.41
CA ASP A 102 -4.68 13.85 3.64
C ASP A 102 -5.03 12.36 3.54
N PRO A 103 -4.05 11.45 3.37
CA PRO A 103 -4.34 10.03 3.21
C PRO A 103 -4.89 9.36 4.47
N SER A 104 -4.88 10.02 5.63
CA SER A 104 -5.50 9.47 6.85
C SER A 104 -7.03 9.32 6.74
N CYS A 105 -7.68 10.06 5.81
CA CYS A 105 -9.11 9.93 5.52
C CYS A 105 -9.50 8.56 4.95
N LEU A 106 -8.51 7.82 4.41
CA LEU A 106 -8.68 6.47 3.89
C LEU A 106 -8.59 5.40 4.98
N PHE A 107 -8.29 5.75 6.22
CA PHE A 107 -8.10 4.75 7.23
C PHE A 107 -9.46 4.19 7.72
N PRO A 108 -9.54 2.90 8.08
CA PRO A 108 -10.74 2.30 8.70
C PRO A 108 -11.06 2.95 10.06
N ALA A 109 -12.15 2.57 10.72
CA ALA A 109 -12.44 3.08 12.07
C ALA A 109 -11.52 2.46 13.12
N CYS A 110 -11.38 1.13 13.11
CA CYS A 110 -10.49 0.40 13.99
C CYS A 110 -9.02 0.60 13.59
N ARG A 111 -8.15 0.65 14.60
CA ARG A 111 -6.69 0.84 14.44
C ARG A 111 -5.92 -0.40 14.86
N ASP A 112 -6.59 -1.53 15.08
CA ASP A 112 -5.96 -2.81 15.33
C ASP A 112 -5.06 -3.21 14.17
N TYR A 113 -3.88 -3.73 14.46
CA TYR A 113 -2.89 -4.10 13.45
C TYR A 113 -2.09 -5.34 13.83
N TRP A 114 -1.55 -5.98 12.80
CA TRP A 114 -0.43 -6.91 12.91
C TRP A 114 0.89 -6.20 12.56
N THR A 115 1.98 -6.67 13.14
CA THR A 115 3.32 -6.13 12.84
C THR A 115 4.39 -7.22 12.77
N TYR A 116 5.31 -7.05 11.82
CA TYR A 116 6.47 -7.92 11.60
C TYR A 116 7.55 -7.16 10.81
N HIS A 117 8.79 -7.68 10.80
CA HIS A 117 9.86 -7.14 9.95
C HIS A 117 9.88 -7.81 8.58
N GLY A 118 10.00 -7.02 7.52
CA GLY A 118 9.96 -7.50 6.15
C GLY A 118 10.73 -6.61 5.17
N SER A 119 10.41 -6.78 3.90
CA SER A 119 11.05 -6.07 2.79
C SER A 119 10.06 -5.23 2.01
N PHE A 120 10.57 -4.42 1.09
CA PHE A 120 9.76 -3.98 -0.05
C PHE A 120 9.25 -5.20 -0.84
N THR A 121 8.05 -5.07 -1.38
CA THR A 121 7.42 -6.08 -2.25
C THR A 121 7.75 -5.87 -3.72
N THR A 122 8.46 -4.79 -4.03
CA THR A 122 9.00 -4.45 -5.36
C THR A 122 10.53 -4.42 -5.33
N PRO A 123 11.21 -4.79 -6.43
CA PRO A 123 12.66 -4.66 -6.52
C PRO A 123 13.14 -3.23 -6.21
N PRO A 124 14.25 -3.06 -5.45
CA PRO A 124 15.26 -4.07 -5.08
C PRO A 124 14.95 -4.96 -3.86
N CYS A 125 13.74 -4.90 -3.28
CA CYS A 125 13.31 -5.77 -2.17
C CYS A 125 14.14 -5.62 -0.88
N GLU A 126 14.57 -4.42 -0.52
CA GLU A 126 15.37 -4.17 0.69
C GLU A 126 14.62 -4.59 1.96
N GLU A 127 15.28 -5.37 2.83
CA GLU A 127 14.75 -5.86 4.12
C GLU A 127 14.85 -4.79 5.23
N CYS A 128 14.16 -3.66 5.02
CA CYS A 128 14.23 -2.47 5.87
C CYS A 128 12.88 -2.01 6.42
N ILE A 129 11.84 -2.85 6.35
CA ILE A 129 10.46 -2.46 6.64
C ILE A 129 9.98 -3.02 7.98
N VAL A 130 9.47 -2.13 8.84
CA VAL A 130 8.54 -2.48 9.92
C VAL A 130 7.11 -2.39 9.39
N TRP A 131 6.44 -3.53 9.23
CA TRP A 131 5.06 -3.58 8.74
C TRP A 131 4.05 -3.27 9.85
N LEU A 132 3.01 -2.53 9.50
CA LEU A 132 1.83 -2.20 10.30
C LEU A 132 0.58 -2.49 9.45
N LEU A 133 0.15 -3.75 9.43
CA LEU A 133 -0.97 -4.20 8.60
C LEU A 133 -2.28 -4.08 9.38
N LEU A 134 -3.16 -3.17 8.97
CA LEU A 134 -4.42 -2.94 9.67
C LEU A 134 -5.35 -4.16 9.52
N LYS A 135 -5.99 -4.53 10.63
CA LYS A 135 -6.94 -5.65 10.70
C LYS A 135 -8.23 -5.37 9.92
N GLU A 136 -8.76 -4.17 10.07
CA GLU A 136 -10.01 -3.77 9.42
C GLU A 136 -9.72 -3.29 7.99
N PRO A 137 -10.32 -3.92 6.95
CA PRO A 137 -10.23 -3.42 5.59
C PRO A 137 -11.12 -2.19 5.40
N ILE A 138 -10.74 -1.31 4.47
CA ILE A 138 -11.71 -0.33 3.93
C ILE A 138 -12.58 -0.96 2.86
N THR A 139 -13.80 -0.46 2.72
CA THR A 139 -14.71 -0.85 1.62
C THR A 139 -14.51 0.09 0.44
N VAL A 140 -14.49 -0.45 -0.77
CA VAL A 140 -14.56 0.31 -2.04
C VAL A 140 -15.56 -0.38 -2.96
N SER A 141 -16.14 0.36 -3.92
CA SER A 141 -17.06 -0.26 -4.89
C SER A 141 -16.30 -1.02 -5.99
N SER A 142 -16.99 -1.94 -6.68
CA SER A 142 -16.42 -2.63 -7.85
C SER A 142 -16.08 -1.66 -8.97
N GLU A 143 -16.85 -0.59 -9.15
CA GLU A 143 -16.59 0.47 -10.13
C GLU A 143 -15.32 1.26 -9.78
N GLN A 144 -15.10 1.54 -8.50
CA GLN A 144 -13.86 2.17 -8.02
C GLN A 144 -12.64 1.28 -8.33
N MET A 145 -12.76 -0.03 -8.11
CA MET A 145 -11.71 -0.99 -8.46
C MET A 145 -11.53 -1.11 -9.98
N ALA A 146 -12.59 -1.06 -10.77
CA ALA A 146 -12.50 -1.05 -12.24
C ALA A 146 -11.75 0.18 -12.76
N LYS A 147 -11.93 1.35 -12.13
CA LYS A 147 -11.19 2.57 -12.47
C LYS A 147 -9.68 2.43 -12.21
N LEU A 148 -9.26 1.80 -11.10
CA LEU A 148 -7.84 1.48 -10.87
C LEU A 148 -7.27 0.58 -11.99
N ARG A 149 -8.01 -0.47 -12.35
CA ARG A 149 -7.62 -1.43 -13.40
C ARG A 149 -7.59 -0.83 -14.81
N SER A 150 -8.08 0.41 -14.99
CA SER A 150 -8.08 1.10 -16.29
C SER A 150 -6.75 1.79 -16.63
N LEU A 151 -5.82 1.86 -15.67
CA LEU A 151 -4.46 2.36 -15.91
C LEU A 151 -3.70 1.43 -16.87
N LEU A 152 -2.73 2.02 -17.59
CA LEU A 152 -1.88 1.31 -18.53
C LEU A 152 -0.43 1.29 -18.05
N SER A 153 0.19 0.13 -18.17
CA SER A 153 1.62 -0.08 -17.88
C SER A 153 2.53 0.36 -19.03
N SER A 154 1.97 0.55 -20.22
CA SER A 154 2.66 1.05 -21.40
C SER A 154 2.69 2.59 -21.43
N ALA A 155 3.70 3.14 -22.10
CA ALA A 155 3.79 4.57 -22.36
C ALA A 155 2.78 5.01 -23.44
N GLU A 156 2.58 6.32 -23.59
CA GLU A 156 1.58 6.91 -24.52
C GLU A 156 1.78 6.51 -25.99
N ASN A 157 3.03 6.26 -26.39
CA ASN A 157 3.40 5.89 -27.77
C ASN A 157 3.62 4.38 -27.95
N GLU A 158 3.20 3.56 -26.98
CA GLU A 158 3.35 2.10 -27.00
C GLU A 158 1.97 1.43 -27.12
N PRO A 159 1.91 0.18 -27.61
CA PRO A 159 0.65 -0.59 -27.58
C PRO A 159 0.05 -0.62 -26.16
N PRO A 160 -1.27 -0.44 -26.01
CA PRO A 160 -1.89 -0.36 -24.69
C PRO A 160 -1.79 -1.71 -23.95
N VAL A 161 -1.14 -1.72 -22.79
CA VAL A 161 -1.06 -2.88 -21.90
C VAL A 161 -1.71 -2.55 -20.56
N PRO A 162 -2.89 -3.11 -20.24
CA PRO A 162 -3.56 -2.88 -18.96
C PRO A 162 -2.65 -3.17 -17.77
N LEU A 163 -2.60 -2.25 -16.80
CA LEU A 163 -1.90 -2.47 -15.54
C LEU A 163 -2.83 -3.23 -14.58
N VAL A 164 -2.70 -4.56 -14.60
CA VAL A 164 -3.40 -5.47 -13.70
C VAL A 164 -2.42 -6.48 -13.12
N GLY A 165 -2.67 -6.93 -11.88
CA GLY A 165 -1.85 -7.98 -11.26
C GLY A 165 -0.48 -7.50 -10.79
N ASN A 166 -0.37 -6.26 -10.31
CA ASN A 166 0.87 -5.69 -9.80
C ASN A 166 1.17 -6.09 -8.34
N TRP A 167 0.85 -7.33 -7.94
CA TRP A 167 1.03 -7.86 -6.59
C TRP A 167 2.05 -9.00 -6.58
N ARG A 168 2.87 -9.07 -5.54
CA ARG A 168 3.84 -10.14 -5.31
C ARG A 168 3.19 -11.29 -4.52
N PRO A 169 3.45 -12.56 -4.89
CA PRO A 169 3.01 -13.70 -4.09
C PRO A 169 3.59 -13.71 -2.67
N PRO A 170 2.89 -14.33 -1.69
CA PRO A 170 3.42 -14.54 -0.36
C PRO A 170 4.80 -15.21 -0.38
N GLN A 171 5.68 -14.75 0.51
CA GLN A 171 7.05 -15.26 0.64
C GLN A 171 7.19 -16.12 1.91
N PRO A 172 8.21 -16.99 2.01
CA PRO A 172 8.41 -17.81 3.21
C PRO A 172 8.52 -16.96 4.48
N ILE A 173 7.76 -17.33 5.53
CA ILE A 173 7.81 -16.63 6.82
C ILE A 173 9.18 -16.76 7.50
N LYS A 174 9.90 -17.87 7.23
CA LYS A 174 11.18 -18.22 7.87
C LYS A 174 11.04 -18.18 9.40
N GLY A 175 12.06 -17.71 10.13
CA GLY A 175 12.03 -17.60 11.60
C GLY A 175 11.31 -16.37 12.15
N ARG A 176 10.46 -15.70 11.36
CA ARG A 176 9.76 -14.48 11.80
C ARG A 176 8.46 -14.81 12.52
N VAL A 177 8.10 -13.97 13.48
CA VAL A 177 6.83 -14.03 14.21
C VAL A 177 6.03 -12.76 13.90
N VAL A 178 4.75 -12.93 13.62
CA VAL A 178 3.80 -11.82 13.47
C VAL A 178 3.16 -11.56 14.82
N ARG A 179 3.17 -10.30 15.28
CA ARG A 179 2.52 -9.87 16.53
C ARG A 179 1.22 -9.14 16.23
N ALA A 180 0.20 -9.32 17.06
CA ALA A 180 -1.06 -8.58 16.99
C ALA A 180 -1.14 -7.52 18.10
N SER A 181 -1.77 -6.38 17.83
CA SER A 181 -2.03 -5.34 18.83
C SER A 181 -3.29 -5.59 19.67
N PHE A 182 -4.06 -6.62 19.34
CA PHE A 182 -5.37 -6.95 19.89
C PHE A 182 -5.37 -8.37 20.46
N LYS A 183 -6.37 -8.66 21.31
CA LYS A 183 -6.60 -9.98 21.90
C LYS A 183 -7.46 -10.87 21.01
#